data_AF-A0A7R9PWC7-F1
#
_entry.id   AF-A0A7R9PWC7-F1
#
_cell.length_a   1.000
_cell.length_b   1.000
_cell.length_c   1.000
_cell.angle_alpha   90.00
_cell.angle_beta   90.00
_cell.angle_gamma   90.00
#
_symmetry.space_group_name_H-M   'P 1'
#
loop_
_entity.id
_entity.type
_entity.pdbx_description
1 polymer ?
#
loop_
_entity_poly.entity_id
_entity_poly.type
_entity_poly.pdbx_seq_one_letter_code
_entity_poly.pdbx_strand_id
1 'polypeptide(L)'
;MASDLDEPLSDTEKIRIVTDFILHAPPGEFREVVNDVRLLLNNDQLLKEQASGVFSQYSKDQLTPVSLDSSQTQTLITEFNDLGSNRFCDPRSGQSFKYDHLKEEASEYQSWTPD
;
A
#
# COMPACT_ATOMS: atom_id res chain seq x y z
N MET A 1 -18.22 25.88 27.18
CA MET A 1 -18.60 25.29 25.89
C MET A 1 -17.50 24.29 25.54
N ALA A 2 -17.61 23.08 26.07
CA ALA A 2 -16.69 21.98 25.84
C ALA A 2 -17.56 20.73 25.88
N SER A 3 -18.25 20.46 24.77
CA SER A 3 -19.16 19.31 24.62
C SER A 3 -18.96 18.56 23.31
N ASP A 4 -17.98 18.96 22.49
CA ASP A 4 -17.69 18.38 21.17
C ASP A 4 -16.55 17.34 21.21
N LEU A 5 -16.04 16.98 22.39
CA LEU A 5 -14.91 16.04 22.54
C LEU A 5 -15.32 14.61 22.93
N ASP A 6 -16.60 14.38 23.24
CA ASP A 6 -17.08 13.11 23.81
C ASP A 6 -17.95 12.29 22.85
N GLU A 7 -18.22 12.76 21.62
CA GLU A 7 -18.87 11.93 20.61
C GLU A 7 -17.85 10.97 19.96
N PRO A 8 -18.10 9.64 20.01
CA PRO A 8 -17.21 8.69 19.36
C PRO A 8 -17.27 8.89 17.85
N LEU A 9 -16.10 9.09 17.23
CA LEU A 9 -15.96 9.21 15.78
C LEU A 9 -16.65 8.06 15.04
N SER A 10 -17.31 8.37 13.93
CA SER A 10 -17.85 7.35 13.05
C SER A 10 -16.73 6.52 12.40
N ASP A 11 -17.04 5.29 11.98
CA ASP A 11 -16.05 4.43 11.34
C ASP A 11 -15.51 5.05 10.04
N THR A 12 -16.33 5.82 9.32
CA THR A 12 -15.91 6.57 8.12
C THR A 12 -14.89 7.65 8.45
N GLU A 13 -15.08 8.39 9.55
CA GLU A 13 -14.11 9.42 9.98
C GLU A 13 -12.82 8.80 10.48
N LYS A 14 -12.90 7.69 11.22
CA LYS A 14 -11.71 6.92 11.63
C LYS A 14 -10.91 6.47 10.41
N ILE A 15 -11.56 5.91 9.39
CA ILE A 15 -10.88 5.49 8.15
C ILE A 15 -10.21 6.66 7.45
N ARG A 16 -10.87 7.82 7.38
CA ARG A 16 -10.30 9.02 6.77
C ARG A 16 -9.01 9.46 7.49
N ILE A 17 -9.02 9.48 8.82
CA ILE A 17 -7.84 9.83 9.63
C ILE A 17 -6.72 8.79 9.44
N VAL A 18 -7.06 7.51 9.47
CA VAL A 18 -6.12 6.40 9.22
C VAL A 18 -5.47 6.51 7.85
N THR A 19 -6.26 6.82 6.82
CA THR A 19 -5.79 7.03 5.44
C THR A 19 -4.79 8.18 5.39
N ASP A 20 -5.10 9.28 6.07
CA ASP A 20 -4.24 10.47 6.12
C ASP A 20 -2.88 10.17 6.79
N PHE A 21 -2.87 9.40 7.88
CA PHE A 21 -1.64 8.96 8.54
C PHE A 21 -0.78 8.06 7.64
N ILE A 22 -1.40 7.12 6.92
CA ILE A 22 -0.68 6.20 6.05
C ILE A 22 -0.07 6.95 4.84
N LEU A 23 -0.81 7.87 4.23
CA LEU A 23 -0.32 8.65 3.08
C LEU A 23 0.84 9.59 3.43
N HIS A 24 0.86 10.10 4.67
CA HIS A 24 1.93 10.97 5.17
C HIS A 24 3.01 10.21 5.94
N ALA A 25 3.02 8.87 5.89
CA ALA A 25 4.09 8.09 6.47
C ALA A 25 5.44 8.48 5.84
N PRO A 26 6.50 8.70 6.63
CA PRO A 26 7.80 9.01 6.07
C PRO A 26 8.38 7.79 5.33
N PRO A 27 9.19 8.00 4.28
CA PRO A 27 9.77 6.91 3.51
C PRO A 27 10.61 5.99 4.40
N GLY A 28 10.32 4.69 4.38
CA GLY A 28 11.01 3.68 5.19
C GLY A 28 10.39 3.40 6.57
N GLU A 29 9.38 4.16 7.01
CA GLU A 29 8.66 3.91 8.27
C GLU A 29 7.20 3.48 8.05
N PHE A 30 6.84 3.14 6.81
CA PHE A 30 5.46 2.76 6.45
C PHE A 30 4.93 1.61 7.31
N ARG A 31 5.74 0.56 7.51
CA ARG A 31 5.33 -0.61 8.28
C ARG A 31 5.07 -0.27 9.76
N GLU A 32 5.89 0.60 10.31
CA GLU A 32 5.83 1.10 11.68
C GLU A 32 4.55 1.94 11.86
N VAL A 33 4.28 2.88 10.94
CA VAL A 33 3.05 3.68 10.95
C VAL A 33 1.80 2.80 10.83
N VAL A 34 1.81 1.80 9.94
CA VAL A 34 0.67 0.87 9.80
C VAL A 34 0.45 0.07 11.10
N ASN A 35 1.52 -0.36 11.77
CA ASN A 35 1.42 -1.07 13.05
C ASN A 35 0.86 -0.17 14.17
N ASP A 36 1.33 1.06 14.27
CA ASP A 36 0.85 2.02 15.27
C ASP A 36 -0.62 2.34 15.06
N VAL A 37 -1.01 2.60 13.81
CA VAL A 37 -2.40 2.86 13.44
C VAL A 37 -3.30 1.65 13.72
N ARG A 38 -2.81 0.44 13.46
CA ARG A 38 -3.54 -0.80 13.77
C ARG A 38 -3.81 -0.94 15.27
N LEU A 39 -2.83 -0.63 16.10
CA LEU A 39 -2.98 -0.63 17.56
C LEU A 39 -3.97 0.45 18.04
N LEU A 40 -3.93 1.65 17.45
CA LEU A 40 -4.84 2.74 17.79
C LEU A 40 -6.29 2.48 17.36
N LEU A 41 -6.50 1.89 16.18
CA LEU A 41 -7.83 1.60 15.64
C LEU A 41 -8.48 0.38 16.31
N ASN A 42 -7.67 -0.62 16.70
CA ASN A 42 -8.11 -1.89 17.30
C ASN A 42 -9.23 -2.61 16.49
N ASN A 43 -9.23 -2.43 15.16
CA ASN A 43 -10.18 -3.04 14.24
C ASN A 43 -9.49 -3.42 12.93
N ASP A 44 -8.91 -4.63 12.91
CA ASP A 44 -8.12 -5.14 11.79
C ASP A 44 -8.93 -5.37 10.51
N GLN A 45 -10.20 -5.71 10.66
CA GLN A 45 -11.08 -5.97 9.51
C GLN A 45 -11.33 -4.68 8.74
N LEU A 46 -11.65 -3.60 9.47
CA LEU A 46 -11.88 -2.28 8.90
C LEU A 46 -10.63 -1.76 8.16
N LEU A 47 -9.44 -1.95 8.74
CA LEU A 47 -8.18 -1.56 8.13
C LEU A 47 -7.92 -2.33 6.83
N LYS A 48 -8.11 -3.65 6.82
CA LYS A 48 -7.85 -4.47 5.63
C LYS A 48 -8.80 -4.18 4.47
N GLU A 49 -10.09 -4.05 4.75
CA GLU A 49 -11.10 -3.84 3.71
C GLU A 49 -10.99 -2.45 3.10
N GLN A 50 -10.82 -1.41 3.93
CA GLN A 50 -10.96 -0.01 3.50
C GLN A 50 -9.62 0.69 3.25
N ALA A 51 -8.52 0.28 3.91
CA ALA A 51 -7.21 0.91 3.72
C ALA A 51 -6.32 0.20 2.66
N SER A 52 -6.76 -0.95 2.13
CA SER A 52 -5.98 -1.67 1.11
C SER A 52 -5.66 -0.83 -0.13
N GLY A 53 -6.59 0.00 -0.58
CA GLY A 53 -6.36 0.95 -1.68
C GLY A 53 -5.34 2.03 -1.35
N VAL A 54 -5.28 2.47 -0.09
CA VAL A 54 -4.36 3.51 0.39
C VAL A 54 -2.92 3.01 0.36
N PHE A 55 -2.68 1.76 0.75
CA PHE A 55 -1.35 1.14 0.68
C PHE A 55 -0.81 1.10 -0.75
N SER A 56 -1.70 0.81 -1.70
CA SER A 56 -1.34 0.83 -3.12
C SER A 56 -0.98 2.23 -3.59
N GLN A 57 -1.77 3.23 -3.22
CA GLN A 57 -1.50 4.62 -3.56
C GLN A 57 -0.15 5.10 -2.99
N TYR A 58 0.09 4.87 -1.70
CA TYR A 58 1.35 5.25 -1.05
C TYR A 58 2.56 4.62 -1.74
N SER A 59 2.49 3.32 -2.07
CA SER A 59 3.59 2.61 -2.73
C SER A 59 3.90 3.19 -4.12
N LYS A 60 2.86 3.63 -4.84
CA LYS A 60 3.00 4.25 -6.16
C LYS A 60 3.55 5.67 -6.07
N ASP A 61 3.05 6.46 -5.13
CA ASP A 61 3.46 7.86 -4.92
C ASP A 61 4.93 7.96 -4.47
N GLN A 62 5.38 7.01 -3.64
CA GLN A 62 6.75 6.92 -3.18
C GLN A 62 7.71 6.24 -4.16
N LEU A 63 7.20 5.76 -5.31
CA LEU A 63 7.97 4.99 -6.29
C LEU A 63 8.72 3.83 -5.62
N THR A 64 8.03 3.07 -4.76
CA THR A 64 8.67 2.05 -3.92
C THR A 64 9.46 1.06 -4.78
N PRO A 65 10.77 0.88 -4.53
CA PRO A 65 11.57 -0.10 -5.26
C PRO A 65 11.28 -1.51 -4.75
N VAL A 66 11.06 -2.44 -5.67
CA VAL A 66 10.85 -3.86 -5.38
C VAL A 66 11.92 -4.69 -6.08
N SER A 67 12.50 -5.61 -5.30
CA SER A 67 13.45 -6.60 -5.81
C SER A 67 12.69 -7.79 -6.39
N LEU A 68 12.97 -8.13 -7.65
CA LEU A 68 12.41 -9.31 -8.32
C LEU A 68 13.43 -10.43 -8.27
N ASP A 69 13.04 -11.65 -7.89
CA ASP A 69 13.96 -12.79 -7.83
C ASP A 69 14.57 -13.15 -9.19
N SER A 70 13.87 -12.80 -10.26
CA SER A 70 14.23 -13.06 -11.65
C SER A 70 15.17 -12.04 -12.27
N SER A 71 15.41 -10.90 -11.61
CA SER A 71 16.16 -9.77 -12.16
C SER A 71 17.25 -9.29 -11.19
N GLN A 72 18.41 -8.91 -11.73
CA GLN A 72 19.44 -8.23 -10.92
C GLN A 72 19.10 -6.75 -10.64
N THR A 73 18.06 -6.23 -11.29
CA THR A 73 17.66 -4.82 -11.16
C THR A 73 16.32 -4.72 -10.47
N GLN A 74 16.19 -3.75 -9.57
CA GLN A 74 14.92 -3.44 -8.92
C GLN A 74 13.97 -2.78 -9.92
N THR A 75 12.70 -3.11 -9.81
CA THR A 75 11.64 -2.37 -10.51
C THR A 75 10.93 -1.43 -9.54
N LEU A 76 10.19 -0.46 -10.07
CA LEU A 76 9.47 0.52 -9.26
C LEU A 76 7.98 0.20 -9.31
N ILE A 77 7.28 0.41 -8.20
CA ILE A 77 5.82 0.39 -8.16
C ILE A 77 5.33 1.77 -8.59
N THR A 78 4.57 1.86 -9.67
CA THR A 78 4.07 3.11 -10.24
C THR A 78 2.65 2.92 -10.79
N GLU A 79 1.95 4.02 -11.09
CA GLU A 79 0.67 3.95 -11.81
C GLU A 79 0.84 3.46 -13.26
N PHE A 80 2.00 3.69 -13.86
CA PHE A 80 2.25 3.36 -15.27
C PHE A 80 2.46 1.87 -15.53
N ASN A 81 2.88 1.12 -14.51
CA ASN A 81 3.07 -0.31 -14.59
C ASN A 81 2.02 -1.11 -13.82
N ASP A 82 0.96 -0.46 -13.34
CA ASP A 82 -0.17 -1.11 -12.70
C ASP A 82 -1.07 -1.77 -13.75
N LEU A 83 -1.20 -3.10 -13.67
CA LEU A 83 -2.10 -3.91 -14.50
C LEU A 83 -3.45 -4.17 -13.79
N GLY A 84 -3.64 -3.64 -12.59
CA GLY A 84 -4.78 -3.86 -11.72
C GLY A 84 -4.65 -5.10 -10.85
N SER A 85 -5.52 -5.22 -9.83
CA SER A 85 -5.54 -6.36 -8.89
C SER A 85 -4.21 -6.60 -8.18
N ASN A 86 -3.50 -5.53 -7.80
CA ASN A 86 -2.16 -5.54 -7.20
C ASN A 86 -1.10 -6.24 -8.08
N ARG A 87 -1.29 -6.27 -9.40
CA ARG A 87 -0.33 -6.84 -10.34
C ARG A 87 0.37 -5.72 -11.09
N PHE A 88 1.69 -5.81 -11.15
CA PHE A 88 2.55 -4.82 -11.79
C PHE A 88 3.40 -5.50 -12.86
N CYS A 89 3.75 -4.77 -13.91
CA CYS A 89 4.72 -5.24 -14.90
C CYS A 89 6.09 -4.62 -14.71
N ASP A 90 7.11 -5.38 -15.12
CA ASP A 90 8.45 -4.87 -15.36
C ASP A 90 8.83 -5.13 -16.81
N PRO A 91 8.87 -4.08 -17.66
CA PRO A 91 9.23 -4.23 -19.07
C PRO A 91 10.70 -4.65 -19.27
N ARG A 92 11.58 -4.47 -18.28
CA ARG A 92 12.99 -4.88 -18.38
C ARG A 92 13.17 -6.38 -18.23
N SER A 93 12.46 -7.00 -17.28
CA SER A 93 12.44 -8.46 -17.12
C SER A 93 11.46 -9.15 -18.06
N GLY A 94 10.50 -8.42 -18.66
CA GLY A 94 9.46 -9.02 -19.49
C GLY A 94 8.50 -9.88 -18.66
N GLN A 95 8.22 -9.45 -17.42
CA GLN A 95 7.41 -10.19 -16.47
C GLN A 95 6.40 -9.28 -15.78
N SER A 96 5.32 -9.89 -15.31
CA SER A 96 4.40 -9.30 -14.35
C SER A 96 4.47 -10.07 -13.04
N PHE A 97 4.19 -9.39 -11.94
CA PHE A 97 4.24 -9.94 -10.60
C PHE A 97 3.13 -9.31 -9.75
N LYS A 98 2.67 -10.05 -8.77
CA LYS A 98 1.75 -9.54 -7.75
C LYS A 98 2.57 -8.94 -6.61
N TYR A 99 2.18 -7.75 -6.17
CA TYR A 99 2.87 -7.04 -5.11
C TYR A 99 2.00 -7.01 -3.85
N ASP A 100 2.55 -7.50 -2.74
CA ASP A 100 1.92 -7.37 -1.42
C ASP A 100 2.40 -6.07 -0.77
N HIS A 101 1.56 -5.03 -0.80
CA HIS A 101 1.89 -3.72 -0.24
C HIS A 101 2.15 -3.73 1.28
N LEU A 102 1.71 -4.75 2.02
CA LEU A 102 1.98 -4.86 3.46
C LEU A 102 3.31 -5.52 3.76
N LYS A 103 3.72 -6.47 2.92
CA LYS A 103 5.00 -7.18 3.08
C LYS A 103 6.13 -6.54 2.29
N GLU A 104 5.79 -5.68 1.33
CA GLU A 104 6.72 -5.10 0.36
C GLU A 104 7.43 -6.17 -0.49
N GLU A 105 6.70 -7.25 -0.80
CA GLU A 105 7.22 -8.43 -1.48
C GLU A 105 6.52 -8.66 -2.83
N ALA A 106 7.32 -9.00 -3.85
CA ALA A 106 6.83 -9.49 -5.14
C ALA A 106 6.61 -11.01 -5.11
N SER A 107 5.55 -11.47 -5.76
CA SER A 107 5.19 -12.88 -5.84
C SER A 107 4.42 -13.18 -7.13
N GLU A 108 4.06 -14.44 -7.37
CA GLU A 108 3.24 -14.87 -8.52
C GLU A 108 3.72 -14.33 -9.88
N TYR A 109 5.02 -14.51 -10.16
CA TYR A 109 5.64 -14.07 -11.41
C TYR A 109 5.04 -14.75 -12.64
N GLN A 110 4.79 -13.97 -13.69
CA GLN A 110 4.23 -14.42 -14.97
C GLN A 110 4.97 -13.72 -16.11
N SER A 111 5.11 -14.37 -17.27
CA SER A 111 5.63 -13.69 -18.46
C SER A 111 4.68 -12.59 -18.90
N TRP A 112 5.23 -11.42 -19.25
CA TRP A 112 4.47 -10.27 -19.72
C TRP A 112 5.16 -9.65 -20.94
N THR A 113 4.37 -9.36 -21.97
CA THR A 113 4.80 -8.63 -23.15
C THR A 113 3.90 -7.41 -23.32
N PRO A 114 4.45 -6.24 -23.68
CA PRO A 114 3.62 -5.12 -24.09
C PRO A 114 2.79 -5.52 -25.32
N ASP A 115 1.52 -5.10 -25.36
CA ASP A 115 0.68 -5.18 -26.56
C ASP A 115 1.16 -4.22 -27.66
#